data_AF-A0A8H3WC39-F1
#
_entry.id   AF-A0A8H3WC39-F1
#
_cell.length_a   1.000
_cell.length_b   1.000
_cell.length_c   1.000
_cell.angle_alpha   90.00
_cell.angle_beta   90.00
_cell.angle_gamma   90.00
#
_symmetry.space_group_name_H-M   'P 1'
#
loop_
_entity.id
_entity.type
_entity.pdbx_description
1 polymer ?
#
loop_
_entity_poly.entity_id
_entity_poly.type
_entity_poly.pdbx_seq_one_letter_code
_entity_poly.pdbx_strand_id
1 'polypeptide(L)'
;MRTRSAAKSHVDDNPNAKRKLQDLKDIDDRQDRINRMAGGNDKRRKEAHEPSPETSPAEEEALEPERKALSPTQELATKKWEAWSQHAHISPYPDFRRPTPEEFQTAYEILEDLHGDVVRENFADPDAPAQEYPYVMDALVVAALSQATSWANAKRAMKNMKLVYGSTFNYDTIVKGGMEKLIDALRPGGMQNRKAKILMQLLNDVKARHGKWDLQHLFNASDDNVVKEVVSYWGLGPK
;
A
#
# COMPACT_ATOMS: atom_id res chain seq x y z
N MET A 1 -46.03 -20.21 -39.46
CA MET A 1 -44.56 -20.20 -39.31
C MET A 1 -44.06 -18.79 -39.60
N ARG A 2 -43.61 -18.05 -38.59
CA ARG A 2 -43.05 -16.69 -38.72
C ARG A 2 -41.67 -16.67 -38.06
N THR A 3 -40.68 -16.26 -38.83
CA THR A 3 -39.26 -16.15 -38.48
C THR A 3 -39.03 -15.02 -37.47
N ARG A 4 -38.15 -15.23 -36.49
CA ARG A 4 -37.71 -14.18 -35.53
C ARG A 4 -36.33 -13.67 -35.93
N SER A 5 -36.28 -12.34 -36.04
CA SER A 5 -35.16 -11.49 -36.39
C SER A 5 -34.10 -11.42 -35.29
N ALA A 6 -32.84 -11.24 -35.69
CA ALA A 6 -31.67 -11.07 -34.82
C ALA A 6 -31.60 -9.63 -34.28
N ALA A 7 -31.45 -9.48 -32.96
CA ALA A 7 -31.19 -8.19 -32.32
C ALA A 7 -29.68 -7.92 -32.29
N LYS A 8 -29.24 -6.85 -32.96
CA LYS A 8 -27.91 -6.25 -32.80
C LYS A 8 -27.85 -5.53 -31.46
N SER A 9 -26.89 -5.88 -30.61
CA SER A 9 -26.55 -5.12 -29.40
C SER A 9 -25.81 -3.85 -29.77
N HIS A 10 -26.44 -2.70 -29.51
CA HIS A 10 -25.81 -1.39 -29.52
C HIS A 10 -24.90 -1.30 -28.29
N VAL A 11 -23.59 -1.13 -28.49
CA VAL A 11 -22.65 -0.82 -27.41
C VAL A 11 -22.63 0.69 -27.30
N ASP A 12 -23.15 1.22 -26.19
CA ASP A 12 -23.10 2.64 -25.88
C ASP A 12 -21.63 3.08 -25.73
N ASP A 13 -21.19 3.88 -26.70
CA ASP A 13 -19.87 4.49 -26.75
C ASP A 13 -19.80 5.64 -25.73
N ASN A 14 -19.61 5.31 -24.45
CA ASN A 14 -19.47 6.31 -23.39
C ASN A 14 -18.04 6.92 -23.42
N PRO A 15 -17.88 8.20 -23.84
CA PRO A 15 -16.57 8.83 -23.99
C PRO A 15 -15.84 9.04 -22.65
N ASN A 16 -16.57 9.03 -21.53
CA ASN A 16 -16.01 9.22 -20.20
C ASN A 16 -15.26 7.97 -19.69
N ALA A 17 -15.72 6.77 -20.11
CA ALA A 17 -15.06 5.51 -19.80
C ALA A 17 -13.73 5.34 -20.58
N LYS A 18 -13.69 5.81 -21.84
CA LYS A 18 -12.47 5.79 -22.66
C LYS A 18 -11.40 6.76 -22.13
N ARG A 19 -11.80 7.96 -21.67
CA ARG A 19 -10.88 8.92 -21.01
C ARG A 19 -10.29 8.36 -19.72
N LYS A 20 -11.13 7.80 -18.84
CA LYS A 20 -10.67 7.20 -17.57
C LYS A 20 -9.71 6.03 -17.79
N LEU A 21 -9.89 5.26 -18.86
CA LEU A 21 -8.98 4.17 -19.23
C LEU A 21 -7.67 4.67 -19.84
N GLN A 22 -7.68 5.82 -20.53
CA GLN A 22 -6.48 6.47 -21.05
C GLN A 22 -5.65 7.08 -19.91
N ASP A 23 -6.30 7.78 -18.98
CA ASP A 23 -5.65 8.38 -17.80
C ASP A 23 -4.98 7.31 -16.91
N LEU A 24 -5.59 6.12 -16.78
CA LEU A 24 -5.01 5.00 -16.04
C LEU A 24 -3.77 4.41 -16.72
N LYS A 25 -3.73 4.37 -18.06
CA LYS A 25 -2.55 3.92 -18.82
C LYS A 25 -1.40 4.91 -18.73
N ASP A 26 -1.72 6.20 -18.78
CA ASP A 26 -0.71 7.27 -18.70
C ASP A 26 -0.03 7.33 -17.32
N ILE A 27 -0.75 6.97 -16.25
CA ILE A 27 -0.21 6.85 -14.89
C ILE A 27 0.75 5.64 -14.77
N ASP A 28 0.38 4.48 -15.34
CA ASP A 28 1.20 3.27 -15.32
C ASP A 28 2.51 3.47 -16.10
N ASP A 29 2.43 4.06 -17.29
CA ASP A 29 3.60 4.40 -18.12
C ASP A 29 4.53 5.42 -17.45
N ARG A 30 3.97 6.35 -16.65
CA ARG A 30 4.76 7.33 -15.89
C ARG A 30 5.49 6.67 -14.72
N GLN A 31 4.85 5.71 -14.05
CA GLN A 31 5.47 4.97 -12.95
C GLN A 31 6.55 4.00 -13.44
N ASP A 32 6.34 3.35 -14.60
CA ASP A 32 7.34 2.48 -15.24
C ASP A 32 8.55 3.23 -15.78
N ARG A 33 8.39 4.49 -16.20
CA ARG A 33 9.52 5.37 -16.56
C ARG A 33 10.37 5.73 -15.33
N ILE A 34 9.74 6.02 -14.19
CA ILE A 34 10.44 6.30 -12.93
C ILE A 34 11.24 5.07 -12.46
N ASN A 35 10.66 3.87 -12.59
CA ASN A 35 11.34 2.62 -12.21
C ASN A 35 12.51 2.28 -13.14
N ARG A 36 12.42 2.57 -14.44
CA ARG A 36 13.52 2.36 -15.40
C ARG A 36 14.71 3.29 -15.17
N MET A 37 14.47 4.53 -14.73
CA MET A 37 15.54 5.48 -14.41
C MET A 37 16.30 5.13 -13.12
N ALA A 38 15.69 4.33 -12.22
CA ALA A 38 16.32 3.91 -10.98
C ALA A 38 17.13 2.60 -11.08
N GLY A 39 17.19 1.96 -12.26
CA GLY A 39 17.65 0.57 -12.42
C GLY A 39 18.95 0.34 -13.22
N GLY A 40 19.81 1.35 -13.40
CA GLY A 40 21.08 1.20 -14.13
C GLY A 40 22.29 1.21 -13.20
N ASN A 41 22.76 0.05 -12.75
CA ASN A 41 24.13 -0.07 -12.21
C ASN A 41 24.88 -1.14 -13.01
N ASP A 42 25.83 -0.64 -13.80
CA ASP A 42 26.57 -1.37 -14.83
C ASP A 42 27.67 -2.24 -14.21
N LYS A 43 27.76 -3.49 -14.68
CA LYS A 43 28.79 -4.45 -14.28
C LYS A 43 30.04 -4.16 -15.10
N ARG A 44 31.14 -3.73 -14.48
CA ARG A 44 32.49 -3.83 -15.08
C ARG A 44 33.43 -4.69 -14.27
N ARG A 45 34.01 -5.65 -14.99
CA ARG A 45 34.91 -6.74 -14.63
C ARG A 45 36.36 -6.21 -14.51
N LYS A 46 37.14 -6.79 -13.60
CA LYS A 46 38.58 -6.51 -13.35
C LYS A 46 39.50 -7.25 -14.33
N GLU A 47 40.65 -6.63 -14.68
CA GLU A 47 41.98 -7.19 -15.03
C GLU A 47 42.93 -5.96 -15.23
N ALA A 48 43.83 -5.56 -14.31
CA ALA A 48 45.18 -6.03 -13.96
C ALA A 48 46.33 -5.53 -14.90
N HIS A 49 47.15 -4.54 -14.46
CA HIS A 49 48.64 -4.55 -14.45
C HIS A 49 49.24 -3.27 -13.78
N GLU A 50 50.53 -3.33 -13.41
CA GLU A 50 51.27 -2.76 -12.26
C GLU A 50 51.61 -1.23 -12.18
N PRO A 51 52.09 -0.73 -11.00
CA PRO A 51 52.28 0.71 -10.67
C PRO A 51 53.73 1.17 -10.41
N SER A 52 53.98 2.50 -10.44
CA SER A 52 54.83 3.29 -9.49
C SER A 52 55.28 4.66 -10.07
N PRO A 53 55.77 5.65 -9.27
CA PRO A 53 55.81 5.73 -7.80
C PRO A 53 55.37 7.08 -7.17
N GLU A 54 55.24 7.06 -5.83
CA GLU A 54 55.55 8.12 -4.83
C GLU A 54 54.64 9.38 -4.76
N THR A 55 53.98 9.70 -3.63
CA THR A 55 54.53 9.96 -2.29
C THR A 55 53.42 9.97 -1.21
N SER A 56 53.77 9.61 0.03
CA SER A 56 53.02 9.70 1.30
C SER A 56 53.90 10.51 2.27
N PRO A 57 53.41 11.34 3.23
CA PRO A 57 52.79 10.90 4.50
C PRO A 57 51.63 11.84 4.94
N ALA A 58 50.84 11.72 6.02
CA ALA A 58 51.00 11.08 7.32
C ALA A 58 49.60 10.88 7.97
N GLU A 59 49.61 10.16 9.08
CA GLU A 59 48.53 9.70 9.94
C GLU A 59 47.66 10.81 10.56
N GLU A 60 46.34 10.58 10.68
CA GLU A 60 45.59 10.97 11.89
C GLU A 60 44.35 10.09 12.09
N GLU A 61 44.43 9.23 13.10
CA GLU A 61 43.41 8.32 13.58
C GLU A 61 42.44 9.11 14.48
N ALA A 62 41.21 9.35 14.00
CA ALA A 62 40.12 9.88 14.81
C ALA A 62 39.04 8.80 14.99
N LEU A 63 39.00 8.24 16.20
CA LEU A 63 37.94 7.38 16.72
C LEU A 63 36.61 8.15 16.77
N GLU A 64 35.76 8.00 15.76
CA GLU A 64 34.34 8.35 15.85
C GLU A 64 33.52 7.16 16.40
N PRO A 65 32.58 7.37 17.33
CA PRO A 65 31.71 6.30 17.82
C PRO A 65 30.82 5.81 16.68
N GLU A 66 30.81 4.49 16.43
CA GLU A 66 29.94 3.85 15.43
C GLU A 66 28.47 4.21 15.66
N ARG A 67 28.00 5.28 15.01
CA ARG A 67 26.58 5.49 14.79
C ARG A 67 26.14 4.42 13.80
N LYS A 68 25.51 3.35 14.29
CA LYS A 68 24.89 2.34 13.41
C LYS A 68 23.99 3.06 12.42
N ALA A 69 24.37 3.04 11.14
CA ALA A 69 23.57 3.60 10.07
C ALA A 69 22.18 2.93 10.06
N LEU A 70 21.13 3.75 9.89
CA LEU A 70 19.76 3.26 9.78
C LEU A 70 19.65 2.34 8.55
N SER A 71 18.84 1.29 8.64
CA SER A 71 18.50 0.52 7.45
C SER A 71 17.63 1.37 6.50
N PRO A 72 17.64 1.09 5.19
CA PRO A 72 16.82 1.83 4.22
C PRO A 72 15.33 1.87 4.57
N THR A 73 14.80 0.80 5.20
CA THR A 73 13.41 0.75 5.67
C THR A 73 13.17 1.72 6.83
N GLN A 74 14.13 1.82 7.76
CA GLN A 74 14.03 2.75 8.89
C GLN A 74 14.13 4.20 8.42
N GLU A 75 15.04 4.51 7.49
CA GLU A 75 15.11 5.85 6.89
C GLU A 75 13.81 6.25 6.20
N LEU A 76 13.21 5.32 5.44
CA LEU A 76 11.93 5.56 4.78
C LEU A 76 10.79 5.76 5.79
N ALA A 77 10.77 4.99 6.88
CA ALA A 77 9.81 5.16 7.97
C ALA A 77 9.93 6.54 8.62
N THR A 78 11.16 6.97 8.92
CA THR A 78 11.43 8.31 9.49
C THR A 78 10.93 9.41 8.56
N LYS A 79 11.23 9.33 7.26
CA LYS A 79 10.73 10.30 6.27
C LYS A 79 9.21 10.37 6.19
N LYS A 80 8.51 9.21 6.24
CA LYS A 80 7.04 9.17 6.26
C LYS A 80 6.47 9.79 7.52
N TRP A 81 7.07 9.50 8.67
CA TRP A 81 6.69 10.06 9.96
C TRP A 81 6.88 11.58 9.98
N GLU A 82 8.04 12.07 9.54
CA GLU A 82 8.32 13.50 9.45
C GLU A 82 7.31 14.22 8.55
N ALA A 83 7.02 13.67 7.37
CA ALA A 83 6.06 14.25 6.44
C ALA A 83 4.64 14.32 7.03
N TRP A 84 4.22 13.32 7.81
CA TRP A 84 2.90 13.32 8.45
C TRP A 84 2.85 14.24 9.67
N SER A 85 3.84 14.16 10.56
CA SER A 85 3.87 14.88 11.84
C SER A 85 3.92 16.40 11.70
N GLN A 86 4.43 16.93 10.58
CA GLN A 86 4.41 18.37 10.27
C GLN A 86 3.01 19.00 10.31
N HIS A 87 1.97 18.22 10.00
CA HIS A 87 0.59 18.70 9.90
C HIS A 87 -0.40 17.88 10.73
N ALA A 88 0.10 17.07 11.67
CA ALA A 88 -0.73 16.19 12.50
C ALA A 88 -1.67 16.97 13.44
N HIS A 89 -1.13 18.01 14.08
CA HIS A 89 -1.83 18.77 15.12
C HIS A 89 -2.19 20.20 14.70
N ILE A 90 -1.70 20.64 13.55
CA ILE A 90 -1.87 22.00 13.05
C ILE A 90 -2.25 21.92 11.58
N SER A 91 -3.36 22.58 11.23
CA SER A 91 -3.79 22.68 9.84
C SER A 91 -2.66 23.24 8.96
N PRO A 92 -2.37 22.62 7.81
CA PRO A 92 -1.45 23.21 6.82
C PRO A 92 -1.98 24.55 6.26
N TYR A 93 -3.26 24.88 6.52
CA TYR A 93 -3.91 26.11 6.12
C TYR A 93 -4.45 26.86 7.35
N PRO A 94 -3.57 27.48 8.17
CA PRO A 94 -3.96 28.06 9.46
C PRO A 94 -4.94 29.24 9.32
N ASP A 95 -4.86 30.00 8.23
CA ASP A 95 -5.73 31.15 7.98
C ASP A 95 -7.02 30.79 7.22
N PHE A 96 -7.20 29.53 6.86
CA PHE A 96 -8.34 29.09 6.07
C PHE A 96 -9.54 28.80 6.99
N ARG A 97 -10.45 29.76 7.10
CA ARG A 97 -11.61 29.74 8.03
C ARG A 97 -12.79 28.86 7.59
N ARG A 98 -12.63 28.08 6.53
CA ARG A 98 -13.72 27.31 5.89
C ARG A 98 -13.28 25.84 5.74
N PRO A 99 -14.21 24.88 5.65
CA PRO A 99 -15.65 25.00 5.81
C PRO A 99 -16.07 25.39 7.23
N THR A 100 -17.22 26.05 7.38
CA THR A 100 -17.85 26.18 8.71
C THR A 100 -18.47 24.83 9.12
N PRO A 101 -18.78 24.59 10.40
CA PRO A 101 -19.47 23.36 10.82
C PRO A 101 -20.76 23.08 10.04
N GLU A 102 -21.54 24.12 9.71
CA GLU A 102 -22.78 24.00 8.93
C GLU A 102 -22.49 23.56 7.49
N GLU A 103 -21.38 24.00 6.92
CA GLU A 103 -20.97 23.62 5.56
C GLU A 103 -20.39 22.21 5.51
N PHE A 104 -19.66 21.80 6.54
CA PHE A 104 -19.26 20.41 6.72
C PHE A 104 -20.49 19.51 6.79
N GLN A 105 -21.49 19.89 7.58
CA GLN A 105 -22.75 19.15 7.70
C GLN A 105 -23.51 19.09 6.36
N THR A 106 -23.61 20.22 5.66
CA THR A 106 -24.25 20.28 4.33
C THR A 106 -23.52 19.37 3.33
N ALA A 107 -22.18 19.39 3.33
CA ALA A 107 -21.39 18.53 2.45
C ALA A 107 -21.57 17.05 2.81
N TYR A 108 -21.63 16.72 4.10
CA TYR A 108 -21.89 15.36 4.57
C TYR A 108 -23.27 14.87 4.10
N GLU A 109 -24.33 15.66 4.27
CA GLU A 109 -25.69 15.31 3.85
C GLU A 109 -25.78 15.06 2.34
N ILE A 110 -25.16 15.92 1.53
CA ILE A 110 -25.10 15.72 0.08
C ILE A 110 -24.38 14.42 -0.28
N LEU A 111 -23.25 14.11 0.38
CA LEU A 111 -22.52 12.87 0.13
C LEU A 111 -23.30 11.64 0.57
N GLU A 112 -23.98 11.73 1.71
CA GLU A 112 -24.82 10.67 2.25
C GLU A 112 -26.01 10.38 1.34
N ASP A 113 -26.70 11.42 0.85
CA ASP A 113 -27.82 11.28 -0.08
C ASP A 113 -27.40 10.69 -1.43
N LEU A 114 -26.22 11.07 -1.94
CA LEU A 114 -25.72 10.61 -3.24
C LEU A 114 -25.09 9.21 -3.19
N HIS A 115 -24.46 8.83 -2.07
CA HIS A 115 -23.56 7.68 -2.02
C HIS A 115 -23.82 6.72 -0.85
N GLY A 116 -24.62 7.11 0.15
CA GLY A 116 -24.82 6.33 1.38
C GLY A 116 -25.30 4.91 1.12
N ASP A 117 -26.30 4.74 0.24
CA ASP A 117 -26.84 3.41 -0.08
C ASP A 117 -25.81 2.51 -0.78
N VAL A 118 -25.05 3.07 -1.72
CA VAL A 118 -23.97 2.35 -2.43
C VAL A 118 -22.84 1.96 -1.48
N VAL A 119 -22.51 2.84 -0.52
CA VAL A 119 -21.52 2.54 0.53
C VAL A 119 -22.02 1.40 1.41
N ARG A 120 -23.25 1.49 1.94
CA ARG A 120 -23.86 0.43 2.75
C ARG A 120 -23.91 -0.92 2.02
N GLU A 121 -24.35 -0.94 0.77
CA GLU A 121 -24.40 -2.17 -0.05
C GLU A 121 -23.01 -2.78 -0.22
N ASN A 122 -21.98 -1.96 -0.46
CA ASN A 122 -20.61 -2.45 -0.61
C ASN A 122 -20.05 -3.14 0.65
N PHE A 123 -20.46 -2.70 1.84
CA PHE A 123 -20.06 -3.29 3.12
C PHE A 123 -21.00 -4.39 3.62
N ALA A 124 -22.18 -4.55 3.02
CA ALA A 124 -23.10 -5.65 3.31
C ALA A 124 -22.72 -6.98 2.61
N ASP A 125 -21.79 -6.94 1.64
CA ASP A 125 -21.27 -8.14 0.96
C ASP A 125 -20.55 -9.07 1.97
N PRO A 126 -20.95 -10.34 2.10
CA PRO A 126 -20.34 -11.28 3.06
C PRO A 126 -18.88 -11.63 2.74
N ASP A 127 -18.42 -11.38 1.52
CA ASP A 127 -17.02 -11.50 1.13
C ASP A 127 -16.27 -10.15 1.20
N ALA A 128 -16.96 -9.05 1.53
CA ALA A 128 -16.30 -7.78 1.85
C ALA A 128 -15.77 -7.80 3.30
N PRO A 129 -14.66 -7.10 3.56
CA PRO A 129 -14.22 -6.86 4.92
C PRO A 129 -15.23 -6.00 5.68
N ALA A 130 -15.27 -6.20 6.99
CA ALA A 130 -16.17 -5.48 7.87
C ALA A 130 -15.95 -3.96 7.78
N GLN A 131 -17.04 -3.19 7.89
CA GLN A 131 -16.99 -1.73 7.98
C GLN A 131 -16.21 -1.28 9.21
N GLU A 132 -16.34 -2.04 10.30
CA GLU A 132 -15.54 -1.93 11.50
C GLU A 132 -14.55 -3.11 11.56
N TYR A 133 -13.26 -2.81 11.56
CA TYR A 133 -12.25 -3.85 11.73
C TYR A 133 -12.05 -4.16 13.22
N PRO A 134 -12.41 -5.36 13.71
CA PRO A 134 -12.18 -5.73 15.11
C PRO A 134 -10.69 -5.94 15.42
N TYR A 135 -9.88 -6.22 14.39
CA TYR A 135 -8.45 -6.47 14.51
C TYR A 135 -7.65 -5.49 13.65
N VAL A 136 -6.72 -4.77 14.28
CA VAL A 136 -5.84 -3.79 13.59
C VAL A 136 -5.03 -4.46 12.49
N MET A 137 -4.55 -5.68 12.74
CA MET A 137 -3.78 -6.43 11.75
C MET A 137 -4.56 -6.67 10.45
N ASP A 138 -5.83 -7.05 10.58
CA ASP A 138 -6.71 -7.33 9.44
C ASP A 138 -6.95 -6.05 8.63
N ALA A 139 -7.13 -4.91 9.30
CA ALA A 139 -7.25 -3.60 8.65
C ALA A 139 -6.02 -3.26 7.81
N LEU A 140 -4.80 -3.47 8.35
CA LEU A 140 -3.55 -3.22 7.61
C LEU A 140 -3.39 -4.15 6.41
N VAL A 141 -3.81 -5.41 6.53
CA VAL A 141 -3.80 -6.38 5.43
C VAL A 141 -4.76 -5.95 4.33
N VAL A 142 -5.98 -5.54 4.67
CA VAL A 142 -6.92 -5.03 3.66
C VAL A 142 -6.39 -3.76 3.00
N ALA A 143 -5.84 -2.83 3.77
CA ALA A 143 -5.22 -1.61 3.23
C ALA A 143 -4.12 -1.96 2.22
N ALA A 144 -3.21 -2.89 2.56
CA ALA A 144 -2.15 -3.35 1.66
C ALA A 144 -2.70 -3.98 0.36
N LEU A 145 -3.77 -4.78 0.45
CA LEU A 145 -4.39 -5.43 -0.71
C LEU A 145 -5.17 -4.46 -1.60
N SER A 146 -5.61 -3.34 -1.05
CA SER A 146 -6.43 -2.32 -1.72
C SER A 146 -5.59 -1.24 -2.43
N GLN A 147 -4.28 -1.18 -2.17
CA GLN A 147 -3.40 -0.22 -2.84
C GLN A 147 -3.41 -0.39 -4.37
N ALA A 148 -3.43 0.74 -5.08
CA ALA A 148 -3.31 0.87 -6.53
C ALA A 148 -4.27 -0.05 -7.33
N THR A 149 -5.44 -0.39 -6.79
CA THR A 149 -6.40 -1.26 -7.46
C THR A 149 -7.84 -0.80 -7.19
N SER A 150 -8.80 -1.40 -7.89
CA SER A 150 -10.22 -1.19 -7.59
C SER A 150 -10.67 -2.06 -6.42
N TRP A 151 -11.75 -1.63 -5.74
CA TRP A 151 -12.35 -2.44 -4.68
C TRP A 151 -12.76 -3.83 -5.16
N ALA A 152 -13.31 -3.94 -6.38
CA ALA A 152 -13.66 -5.22 -6.99
C ALA A 152 -12.45 -6.17 -7.10
N ASN A 153 -11.27 -5.64 -7.47
CA ASN A 153 -10.04 -6.43 -7.55
C ASN A 153 -9.51 -6.83 -6.16
N ALA A 154 -9.60 -5.94 -5.17
CA ALA A 154 -9.26 -6.25 -3.79
C ALA A 154 -10.14 -7.38 -3.24
N LYS A 155 -11.47 -7.31 -3.44
CA LYS A 155 -12.41 -8.38 -3.06
C LYS A 155 -12.10 -9.71 -3.74
N ARG A 156 -11.78 -9.71 -5.03
CA ARG A 156 -11.37 -10.94 -5.75
C ARG A 156 -10.12 -11.58 -5.14
N ALA A 157 -9.11 -10.76 -4.80
CA ALA A 157 -7.90 -11.27 -4.14
C ALA A 157 -8.21 -11.84 -2.74
N MET A 158 -8.95 -11.11 -1.90
CA MET A 158 -9.33 -11.57 -0.56
C MET A 158 -10.16 -12.86 -0.61
N LYS A 159 -11.15 -12.93 -1.51
CA LYS A 159 -11.94 -14.14 -1.75
C LYS A 159 -11.06 -15.31 -2.16
N ASN A 160 -10.10 -15.11 -3.05
CA ASN A 160 -9.19 -16.18 -3.46
C ASN A 160 -8.25 -16.61 -2.33
N MET A 161 -7.78 -15.66 -1.49
CA MET A 161 -7.03 -16.01 -0.29
C MET A 161 -7.86 -16.88 0.67
N LYS A 162 -9.13 -16.53 0.90
CA LYS A 162 -10.07 -17.35 1.70
C LYS A 162 -10.21 -18.76 1.14
N LEU A 163 -10.30 -18.92 -0.18
CA LEU A 163 -10.36 -20.24 -0.82
C LEU A 163 -9.05 -21.04 -0.65
N VAL A 164 -7.90 -20.40 -0.80
CA VAL A 164 -6.58 -21.06 -0.79
C VAL A 164 -6.08 -21.36 0.63
N TYR A 165 -6.42 -20.52 1.60
CA TYR A 165 -5.90 -20.56 2.98
C TYR A 165 -6.98 -20.83 4.04
N GLY A 166 -8.24 -21.03 3.63
CA GLY A 166 -9.40 -21.20 4.51
C GLY A 166 -9.95 -19.88 5.09
N SER A 167 -9.10 -18.86 5.22
CA SER A 167 -9.49 -17.50 5.59
C SER A 167 -8.50 -16.49 4.99
N THR A 168 -8.97 -15.30 4.63
CA THR A 168 -8.14 -14.16 4.21
C THR A 168 -7.07 -13.80 5.24
N PHE A 169 -7.40 -13.99 6.52
CA PHE A 169 -6.57 -13.60 7.66
C PHE A 169 -5.89 -14.79 8.34
N ASN A 170 -5.79 -15.95 7.66
CA ASN A 170 -5.08 -17.11 8.20
C ASN A 170 -3.56 -16.98 8.03
N TYR A 171 -2.96 -16.07 8.80
CA TYR A 171 -1.57 -15.66 8.70
C TYR A 171 -0.57 -16.82 8.83
N ASP A 172 -0.87 -17.80 9.68
CA ASP A 172 -0.03 -18.99 9.84
C ASP A 172 0.09 -19.78 8.54
N THR A 173 -1.04 -20.07 7.89
CA THR A 173 -1.03 -20.80 6.61
C THR A 173 -0.47 -19.98 5.46
N ILE A 174 -0.64 -18.66 5.48
CA ILE A 174 -0.08 -17.75 4.47
C ILE A 174 1.45 -17.77 4.53
N VAL A 175 2.02 -17.56 5.73
CA VAL A 175 3.47 -17.55 5.91
C VAL A 175 4.08 -18.93 5.63
N LYS A 176 3.46 -20.02 6.13
CA LYS A 176 3.90 -21.40 5.85
C LYS A 176 3.81 -21.75 4.35
N GLY A 177 2.84 -21.19 3.64
CA GLY A 177 2.65 -21.40 2.20
C GLY A 177 3.73 -20.75 1.33
N GLY A 178 4.45 -19.76 1.86
CA GLY A 178 5.55 -19.11 1.17
C GLY A 178 5.11 -18.10 0.09
N MET A 179 6.12 -17.46 -0.49
CA MET A 179 5.93 -16.31 -1.38
C MET A 179 5.22 -16.69 -2.69
N GLU A 180 5.59 -17.80 -3.33
CA GLU A 180 5.04 -18.22 -4.61
C GLU A 180 3.54 -18.52 -4.52
N LYS A 181 3.13 -19.29 -3.50
CA LYS A 181 1.73 -19.59 -3.24
C LYS A 181 0.91 -18.32 -2.97
N LEU A 182 1.50 -17.34 -2.27
CA LEU A 182 0.84 -16.07 -2.01
C LEU A 182 0.67 -15.23 -3.28
N ILE A 183 1.70 -15.18 -4.15
CA ILE A 183 1.61 -14.52 -5.46
C ILE A 183 0.47 -15.13 -6.29
N ASP A 184 0.40 -16.46 -6.35
CA ASP A 184 -0.66 -17.17 -7.08
C ASP A 184 -2.04 -16.86 -6.50
N ALA A 185 -2.17 -16.88 -5.17
CA ALA A 185 -3.41 -16.55 -4.50
C ALA A 185 -3.88 -15.11 -4.76
N LEU A 186 -2.95 -14.16 -4.95
CA LEU A 186 -3.27 -12.75 -5.18
C LEU A 186 -3.45 -12.37 -6.66
N ARG A 187 -3.09 -13.26 -7.59
CA ARG A 187 -3.16 -13.03 -9.05
C ARG A 187 -4.50 -12.44 -9.53
N PRO A 188 -5.67 -12.87 -9.04
CA PRO A 188 -6.96 -12.32 -9.51
C PRO A 188 -7.17 -10.81 -9.23
N GLY A 189 -6.43 -10.22 -8.28
CA GLY A 189 -6.55 -8.80 -7.91
C GLY A 189 -5.52 -7.86 -8.55
N GLY A 190 -4.59 -8.40 -9.36
CA GLY A 190 -3.52 -7.66 -9.99
C GLY A 190 -2.41 -7.18 -9.05
N MET A 191 -1.25 -6.84 -9.62
CA MET A 191 -0.02 -6.43 -8.91
C MET A 191 0.40 -7.42 -7.80
N GLN A 192 0.10 -8.71 -8.02
CA GLN A 192 0.28 -9.78 -7.04
C GLN A 192 1.70 -9.87 -6.47
N ASN A 193 2.72 -9.64 -7.29
CA ASN A 193 4.12 -9.69 -6.85
C ASN A 193 4.41 -8.61 -5.79
N ARG A 194 3.96 -7.38 -6.05
CA ARG A 194 4.15 -6.25 -5.13
C ARG A 194 3.32 -6.44 -3.87
N LYS A 195 2.05 -6.83 -4.00
CA LYS A 195 1.15 -7.06 -2.86
C LYS A 195 1.63 -8.21 -1.96
N ALA A 196 2.03 -9.33 -2.55
CA ALA A 196 2.60 -10.46 -1.82
C ALA A 196 3.86 -10.04 -1.05
N LYS A 197 4.72 -9.19 -1.65
CA LYS A 197 5.94 -8.71 -0.98
C LYS A 197 5.60 -7.82 0.21
N ILE A 198 4.67 -6.87 0.04
CA ILE A 198 4.21 -6.00 1.13
C ILE A 198 3.62 -6.84 2.26
N LEU A 199 2.70 -7.75 1.93
CA LEU A 199 2.01 -8.58 2.91
C LEU A 199 2.97 -9.50 3.66
N MET A 200 3.86 -10.21 2.96
CA MET A 200 4.82 -11.10 3.61
C MET A 200 5.80 -10.33 4.50
N GLN A 201 6.26 -9.15 4.07
CA GLN A 201 7.13 -8.31 4.89
C GLN A 201 6.38 -7.81 6.14
N LEU A 202 5.14 -7.34 6.00
CA LEU A 202 4.30 -6.92 7.12
C LEU A 202 4.13 -8.06 8.14
N LEU A 203 3.77 -9.26 7.68
CA LEU A 203 3.59 -10.43 8.55
C LEU A 203 4.89 -10.79 9.30
N ASN A 204 6.02 -10.79 8.62
CA ASN A 204 7.31 -11.10 9.23
C ASN A 204 7.73 -10.02 10.24
N ASP A 205 7.60 -8.74 9.88
CA ASP A 205 7.96 -7.62 10.75
C ASP A 205 7.12 -7.61 12.03
N VAL A 206 5.79 -7.76 11.90
CA VAL A 206 4.88 -7.81 13.05
C VAL A 206 5.23 -9.00 13.95
N LYS A 207 5.43 -10.19 13.37
CA LYS A 207 5.80 -11.39 14.14
C LYS A 207 7.15 -11.22 14.85
N ALA A 208 8.13 -10.59 14.20
CA ALA A 208 9.45 -10.35 14.78
C ALA A 208 9.42 -9.33 15.93
N ARG A 209 8.61 -8.28 15.82
CA ARG A 209 8.52 -7.21 16.83
C ARG A 209 7.63 -7.59 18.02
N HIS A 210 6.53 -8.28 17.76
CA HIS A 210 5.46 -8.52 18.75
C HIS A 210 5.28 -9.99 19.13
N GLY A 211 6.01 -10.91 18.49
CA GLY A 211 5.93 -12.35 18.75
C GLY A 211 4.65 -13.03 18.24
N LYS A 212 3.66 -12.26 17.79
CA LYS A 212 2.36 -12.69 17.23
C LYS A 212 1.89 -11.70 16.16
N TRP A 213 0.99 -12.12 15.28
CA TRP A 213 0.35 -11.25 14.29
C TRP A 213 -0.81 -10.49 14.92
N ASP A 214 -0.48 -9.61 15.86
CA ASP A 214 -1.45 -8.87 16.67
C ASP A 214 -0.91 -7.48 16.94
N LEU A 215 -1.77 -6.47 16.71
CA LEU A 215 -1.47 -5.05 16.89
C LEU A 215 -2.58 -4.36 17.71
N GLN A 216 -3.34 -5.12 18.51
CA GLN A 216 -4.50 -4.59 19.23
C GLN A 216 -4.13 -3.54 20.27
N HIS A 217 -2.86 -3.47 20.72
CA HIS A 217 -2.40 -2.41 21.60
C HIS A 217 -2.58 -1.01 20.98
N LEU A 218 -2.64 -0.91 19.65
CA LEU A 218 -2.85 0.34 18.94
C LEU A 218 -4.24 0.96 19.19
N PHE A 219 -5.26 0.18 19.59
CA PHE A 219 -6.55 0.75 20.01
C PHE A 219 -6.45 1.64 21.26
N ASN A 220 -5.42 1.44 22.08
CA ASN A 220 -5.17 2.21 23.30
C ASN A 220 -4.01 3.20 23.14
N ALA A 221 -3.45 3.33 21.94
CA ALA A 221 -2.37 4.26 21.65
C ALA A 221 -2.93 5.62 21.20
N SER A 222 -2.13 6.68 21.35
CA SER A 222 -2.43 7.97 20.72
C SER A 222 -2.30 7.89 19.20
N ASP A 223 -3.02 8.75 18.47
CA ASP A 223 -2.97 8.82 17.00
C ASP A 223 -1.53 8.90 16.47
N ASP A 224 -0.69 9.73 17.10
CA ASP A 224 0.73 9.83 16.79
C ASP A 224 1.46 8.49 16.88
N ASN A 225 1.22 7.73 17.94
CA ASN A 225 1.87 6.43 18.14
C ASN A 225 1.31 5.38 17.16
N VAL A 226 0.01 5.43 16.85
CA VAL A 226 -0.61 4.58 15.83
C VAL A 226 0.04 4.84 14.47
N VAL A 227 0.08 6.09 14.03
CA VAL A 227 0.65 6.43 12.72
C VAL A 227 2.13 6.10 12.69
N LYS A 228 2.89 6.45 13.72
CA LYS A 228 4.32 6.14 13.81
C LYS A 228 4.60 4.64 13.70
N GLU A 229 3.80 3.81 14.36
CA GLU A 229 3.93 2.36 14.26
C GLU A 229 3.54 1.86 12.86
N VAL A 230 2.40 2.28 12.32
CA VAL A 230 1.90 1.81 11.02
C VAL A 230 2.85 2.19 9.87
N VAL A 231 3.34 3.43 9.82
CA VAL A 231 4.25 3.88 8.75
C VAL A 231 5.65 3.27 8.83
N SER A 232 5.99 2.65 9.97
CA SER A 232 7.24 1.92 10.15
C SER A 232 7.27 0.57 9.46
N TYR A 233 6.13 0.05 9.01
CA TYR A 233 6.08 -1.16 8.20
C TYR A 233 6.33 -0.85 6.73
N TRP A 234 7.16 -1.67 6.08
CA TRP A 234 7.48 -1.46 4.68
C TRP A 234 6.24 -1.61 3.79
N GLY A 235 6.05 -0.68 2.85
CA GLY A 235 4.89 -0.67 1.96
C GLY A 235 3.60 -0.08 2.54
N LEU A 236 3.58 0.29 3.84
CA LEU A 236 2.48 1.06 4.44
C LEU A 236 2.83 2.54 4.51
N GLY A 237 1.86 3.42 4.29
CA GLY A 237 2.05 4.86 4.27
C GLY A 237 0.94 5.59 5.03
N PRO A 238 0.94 6.93 5.02
CA PRO A 238 -0.05 7.71 5.76
C PRO A 238 -1.48 7.72 5.19
N LYS A 239 -1.71 7.08 4.04
CA LYS A 239 -3.02 6.94 3.38
C LYS A 239 -3.58 5.57 3.69
#